data_AF-A0A2C5YZB3-F1
#
_entry.id   AF-A0A2C5YZB3-F1
#
_cell.length_a   1.000
_cell.length_b   1.000
_cell.length_c   1.000
_cell.angle_alpha   90.00
_cell.angle_beta   90.00
_cell.angle_gamma   90.00
#
_symmetry.space_group_name_H-M   'P 1'
#
loop_
_entity.id
_entity.type
_entity.pdbx_description
1 polymer ?
#
loop_
_entity_poly.entity_id
_entity_poly.type
_entity_poly.pdbx_seq_one_letter_code
_entity_poly.pdbx_strand_id
1 'polypeptide(L)'
;MLITTILLILLPLTTAMKWYLDTYKRCTHTQWVFRCAIEAKLHTDRGVFEVNAEDGCRVPPVPGVHWMCIDWYNKRAHFNKTNSRDKSCLVQLPILSCKTKRYSKSWCFRNIWTEEPCTW
;
A
#
# COMPACT_ATOMS: atom_id res chain seq x y z
N MET A 1 -44.07 -22.78 -29.99
CA MET A 1 -43.91 -22.20 -28.63
C MET A 1 -42.44 -22.27 -28.26
N LEU A 2 -41.74 -21.15 -28.29
CA LEU A 2 -40.31 -21.04 -27.96
C LEU A 2 -40.22 -20.74 -26.46
N ILE A 3 -39.67 -21.66 -25.65
CA ILE A 3 -39.35 -21.38 -24.25
C ILE A 3 -37.89 -21.00 -24.21
N THR A 4 -37.62 -19.69 -24.26
CA THR A 4 -36.28 -19.12 -24.12
C THR A 4 -35.92 -19.07 -22.63
N THR A 5 -35.21 -20.08 -22.15
CA THR A 5 -34.64 -20.11 -20.79
C THR A 5 -33.43 -19.19 -20.72
N ILE A 6 -33.62 -17.98 -20.18
CA ILE A 6 -32.54 -17.05 -19.87
C ILE A 6 -31.85 -17.54 -18.60
N LEU A 7 -30.68 -18.16 -18.76
CA LEU A 7 -29.80 -18.55 -17.66
C LEU A 7 -29.10 -17.28 -17.13
N LEU A 8 -29.63 -16.67 -16.07
CA LEU A 8 -28.92 -15.62 -15.33
C LEU A 8 -27.72 -16.25 -14.61
N ILE A 9 -26.53 -16.08 -15.19
CA ILE A 9 -25.26 -16.37 -14.54
C ILE A 9 -25.09 -15.35 -13.41
N LEU A 10 -25.40 -15.75 -12.18
CA LEU A 10 -24.99 -15.06 -10.96
C LEU A 10 -23.46 -15.15 -10.88
N LEU A 11 -22.73 -14.18 -11.45
CA LEU A 11 -21.32 -13.99 -11.08
C LEU A 11 -21.31 -13.54 -9.61
N PRO A 12 -20.74 -14.31 -8.67
CA PRO A 12 -20.46 -13.77 -7.36
C PRO A 12 -19.50 -12.59 -7.56
N LEU A 13 -19.95 -11.39 -7.19
CA LEU A 13 -19.10 -10.22 -7.05
C LEU A 13 -18.16 -10.51 -5.87
N THR A 14 -17.07 -11.24 -6.14
CA THR A 14 -15.97 -11.35 -5.19
C THR A 14 -15.35 -9.97 -5.14
N THR A 15 -15.70 -9.21 -4.11
CA THR A 15 -14.97 -8.01 -3.75
C THR A 15 -13.60 -8.48 -3.27
N ALA A 16 -12.69 -8.71 -4.21
CA ALA A 16 -11.28 -8.91 -3.89
C ALA A 16 -10.85 -7.66 -3.13
N MET A 17 -10.69 -7.80 -1.81
CA MET A 17 -10.26 -6.69 -0.98
C MET A 17 -8.84 -6.35 -1.41
N LYS A 18 -8.76 -5.27 -2.19
CA LYS A 18 -7.55 -4.77 -2.81
C LYS A 18 -6.56 -4.37 -1.73
N TRP A 19 -5.37 -4.95 -1.74
CA TRP A 19 -4.36 -4.59 -0.75
C TRP A 19 -3.92 -3.14 -1.00
N TYR A 20 -3.69 -2.38 0.06
CA TYR A 20 -3.18 -1.02 -0.07
C TYR A 20 -2.21 -0.70 1.07
N LEU A 21 -1.24 0.15 0.77
CA LEU A 21 -0.22 0.59 1.72
C LEU A 21 -0.45 2.07 2.00
N ASP A 22 -0.57 2.44 3.27
CA ASP A 22 -0.65 3.83 3.71
C ASP A 22 0.68 4.20 4.36
N THR A 23 1.28 5.29 3.92
CA THR A 23 2.59 5.74 4.42
C THR A 23 2.53 7.20 4.85
N TYR A 24 3.14 7.51 5.99
CA TYR A 24 3.28 8.86 6.50
C TYR A 24 4.76 9.19 6.64
N LYS A 25 5.25 10.10 5.81
CA LYS A 25 6.59 10.68 5.97
C LYS A 25 6.45 11.93 6.82
N ARG A 26 6.93 11.86 8.07
CA ARG A 26 6.93 12.97 9.02
C ARG A 26 8.36 13.45 9.22
N CYS A 27 8.58 14.74 9.02
CA CYS A 27 9.86 15.36 9.31
C CYS A 27 9.66 16.45 10.35
N THR A 28 10.42 16.35 11.43
CA THR A 28 10.46 17.34 12.49
C THR A 28 11.67 18.23 12.26
N HIS A 29 11.42 19.53 12.15
CA HIS A 29 12.47 20.56 12.07
C HIS A 29 12.41 21.43 13.33
N THR A 30 13.23 21.11 14.32
CA THR A 30 13.49 22.01 15.47
C THR A 30 14.75 22.84 15.20
N GLN A 31 15.10 23.75 16.10
CA GLN A 31 16.29 24.59 15.96
C GLN A 31 17.62 23.79 15.89
N TRP A 32 17.62 22.52 16.32
CA TRP A 32 18.83 21.69 16.46
C TRP A 32 18.73 20.29 15.88
N VAL A 33 17.54 19.85 15.47
CA VAL A 33 17.30 18.48 15.02
C VAL A 33 16.43 18.48 13.78
N PHE A 34 16.98 17.92 12.70
CA PHE A 34 16.25 17.49 11.52
C PHE A 34 16.15 15.97 11.53
N ARG A 35 14.94 15.44 11.73
CA ARG A 35 14.68 14.00 11.70
C ARG A 35 13.45 13.72 10.86
N CYS A 36 13.56 12.76 9.96
CA CYS A 36 12.47 12.24 9.17
C CYS A 36 12.23 10.78 9.53
N ALA A 37 10.97 10.40 9.69
CA ALA A 37 10.54 9.03 9.88
C ALA A 37 9.44 8.70 8.87
N ILE A 38 9.40 7.44 8.43
CA ILE A 38 8.34 6.90 7.59
C ILE A 38 7.57 5.89 8.44
N GLU A 39 6.32 6.21 8.75
CA GLU A 39 5.37 5.26 9.33
C GLU A 39 4.62 4.58 8.18
N ALA A 40 4.39 3.27 8.23
CA ALA A 40 3.67 2.59 7.17
C ALA A 40 2.78 1.44 7.68
N LYS A 41 1.59 1.35 7.08
CA LYS A 41 0.57 0.36 7.39
C LYS A 41 0.11 -0.33 6.11
N LEU A 42 0.32 -1.63 6.03
CA LEU A 42 -0.21 -2.48 4.97
C LEU A 42 -1.59 -2.99 5.37
N HIS A 43 -2.58 -2.69 4.55
CA HIS A 43 -3.95 -3.17 4.70
C HIS A 43 -4.15 -4.36 3.77
N THR A 44 -4.53 -5.49 4.37
CA THR A 44 -4.76 -6.77 3.70
C THR A 44 -6.15 -7.29 4.05
N ASP A 45 -6.56 -8.37 3.41
CA ASP A 45 -7.75 -9.16 3.76
C ASP A 45 -7.67 -9.76 5.19
N ARG A 46 -6.46 -9.91 5.73
CA ARG A 46 -6.20 -10.49 7.05
C ARG A 46 -6.07 -9.47 8.18
N GLY A 47 -6.07 -8.17 7.86
CA GLY A 47 -5.90 -7.10 8.83
C GLY A 47 -4.89 -6.05 8.40
N VAL A 48 -4.48 -5.24 9.38
CA VAL A 48 -3.57 -4.11 9.20
C VAL A 48 -2.26 -4.39 9.93
N PHE A 49 -1.15 -4.24 9.22
CA PHE A 49 0.18 -4.57 9.74
C PHE A 49 1.13 -3.39 9.58
N GLU A 50 1.91 -3.12 10.62
CA GLU A 50 3.00 -2.14 10.53
C GLU A 50 4.16 -2.76 9.74
N VAL A 51 4.67 -2.03 8.76
CA VAL A 51 5.74 -2.50 7.88
C VAL A 51 6.83 -1.46 7.76
N ASN A 52 8.07 -1.88 7.53
CA ASN A 52 9.15 -0.96 7.20
C ASN A 52 8.98 -0.53 5.72
N ALA A 53 8.74 0.76 5.50
CA ALA A 53 8.57 1.35 4.17
C ALA A 53 9.77 2.13 3.66
N GLU A 54 10.98 1.79 4.06
CA GLU A 54 12.19 2.28 3.39
C GLU A 54 12.33 1.68 1.99
N ASP A 55 13.21 2.26 1.20
CA ASP A 55 13.51 1.81 -0.15
C ASP A 55 14.23 0.45 -0.16
N GLY A 56 13.88 -0.43 -1.10
CA GLY A 56 14.42 -1.78 -1.24
C GLY A 56 13.52 -2.90 -0.74
N CYS A 57 14.04 -4.12 -0.79
CA CYS A 57 13.33 -5.36 -0.48
C CYS A 57 13.65 -5.90 0.91
N ARG A 58 12.63 -6.38 1.63
CA ARG A 58 12.74 -6.96 2.98
C ARG A 58 11.62 -7.94 3.28
N VAL A 59 11.79 -8.76 4.29
CA VAL A 59 10.72 -9.63 4.83
C VAL A 59 9.86 -8.82 5.79
N PRO A 60 8.56 -8.59 5.50
CA PRO A 60 7.69 -7.86 6.41
C PRO A 60 7.09 -8.80 7.47
N PRO A 61 6.67 -8.28 8.64
CA PRO A 61 5.98 -9.04 9.67
C PRO A 61 4.49 -9.26 9.31
N VAL A 62 4.21 -9.75 8.10
CA VAL A 62 2.85 -9.92 7.56
C VAL A 62 2.61 -11.40 7.24
N PRO A 63 1.65 -12.07 7.90
CA PRO A 63 1.38 -13.48 7.67
C PRO A 63 1.02 -13.78 6.21
N GLY A 64 1.77 -14.69 5.59
CA GLY A 64 1.57 -15.08 4.19
C GLY A 64 2.20 -14.12 3.17
N VAL A 65 3.04 -13.19 3.60
CA VAL A 65 3.90 -12.39 2.73
C VAL A 65 5.35 -12.82 2.92
N HIS A 66 6.01 -13.21 1.84
CA HIS A 66 7.40 -13.64 1.87
C HIS A 66 8.34 -12.44 1.82
N TRP A 67 8.17 -11.54 0.84
CA TRP A 67 9.01 -10.35 0.63
C TRP A 67 8.11 -9.18 0.26
N MET A 68 8.54 -7.98 0.68
CA MET A 68 7.98 -6.70 0.27
C MET A 68 9.13 -5.82 -0.25
N CYS A 69 8.95 -5.25 -1.43
CA CYS A 69 9.88 -4.32 -2.06
C CYS A 69 9.18 -2.99 -2.31
N ILE A 70 9.82 -1.90 -1.90
CA ILE A 70 9.34 -0.53 -2.18
C ILE A 70 10.42 0.18 -2.97
N ASP A 71 9.99 0.86 -4.03
CA ASP A 71 10.83 1.67 -4.91
C ASP A 71 10.19 3.06 -4.96
N TRP A 72 10.64 3.93 -4.05
CA TRP A 72 10.15 5.30 -3.91
C TRP A 72 10.48 6.13 -5.14
N TYR A 73 11.60 5.86 -5.81
CA TYR A 73 12.01 6.60 -7.00
C TYR A 73 11.05 6.37 -8.16
N ASN A 74 10.71 5.11 -8.44
CA ASN A 74 9.77 4.73 -9.50
C ASN A 74 8.31 4.68 -9.04
N LYS A 75 8.01 5.06 -7.79
CA LYS A 75 6.65 5.14 -7.23
C LYS A 75 5.88 3.82 -7.31
N ARG A 76 6.60 2.71 -7.11
CA ARG A 76 6.06 1.36 -7.21
C ARG A 76 6.47 0.50 -6.01
N ALA A 77 5.61 -0.42 -5.60
CA ALA A 77 5.89 -1.38 -4.55
C ALA A 77 5.30 -2.73 -4.92
N HIS A 78 5.83 -3.82 -4.38
CA HIS A 78 5.21 -5.13 -4.54
C HIS A 78 5.48 -6.03 -3.36
N PHE A 79 4.65 -7.06 -3.23
CA PHE A 79 4.88 -8.12 -2.26
C PHE A 79 4.52 -9.47 -2.86
N ASN A 80 5.30 -10.47 -2.47
CA ASN A 80 5.13 -11.85 -2.91
C ASN A 80 4.42 -12.64 -1.82
N LYS A 81 3.36 -13.36 -2.19
CA LYS A 81 2.66 -14.23 -1.26
C LYS A 81 3.48 -15.48 -0.98
N THR A 82 3.49 -15.94 0.26
CA THR A 82 4.18 -17.18 0.64
C THR A 82 3.58 -18.35 -0.13
N ASN A 83 4.43 -19.20 -0.71
CA ASN A 83 4.03 -20.37 -1.50
C ASN A 83 3.20 -20.07 -2.76
N SER A 84 3.16 -18.81 -3.22
CA SER A 84 2.59 -18.45 -4.51
C SER A 84 3.60 -17.72 -5.36
N ARG A 85 3.50 -17.90 -6.69
CA ARG A 85 4.17 -17.03 -7.66
C ARG A 85 3.43 -15.71 -7.84
N ASP A 86 2.27 -15.56 -7.19
CA ASP A 86 1.47 -14.36 -7.25
C ASP A 86 2.17 -13.22 -6.50
N LYS A 87 2.43 -12.17 -7.29
CA LYS A 87 2.88 -10.87 -6.84
C LYS A 87 1.69 -9.93 -6.88
N SER A 88 1.55 -9.11 -5.86
CA SER A 88 0.64 -7.97 -5.86
C SER A 88 1.47 -6.71 -5.97
N CYS A 89 1.20 -5.92 -7.00
CA CYS A 89 1.89 -4.67 -7.30
C CYS A 89 1.07 -3.51 -6.80
N LEU A 90 1.71 -2.52 -6.19
CA LEU A 90 1.10 -1.26 -5.81
C LEU A 90 1.77 -0.11 -6.55
N VAL A 91 0.98 0.90 -6.90
CA VAL A 91 1.46 2.19 -7.40
C VAL A 91 1.13 3.30 -6.39
N GLN A 92 2.05 4.24 -6.23
CA GLN A 92 1.84 5.41 -5.39
C GLN A 92 0.87 6.37 -6.06
N LEU A 93 -0.19 6.75 -5.33
CA LEU A 93 -1.07 7.85 -5.71
C LEU A 93 -0.41 9.21 -5.43
N PRO A 94 -0.98 10.31 -5.96
CA PRO A 94 -0.51 11.66 -5.65
C PRO A 94 -0.35 11.91 -4.14
N ILE A 95 0.76 12.56 -3.80
CA ILE A 95 1.15 12.85 -2.42
C ILE A 95 0.17 13.86 -1.80
N LEU A 96 -0.29 13.57 -0.59
CA LEU A 96 -1.16 14.48 0.17
C LEU A 96 -0.38 15.11 1.32
N SER A 97 -0.43 16.43 1.45
CA SER A 97 0.08 17.10 2.64
C SER A 97 -0.82 16.77 3.85
N CYS A 98 -0.20 16.40 4.98
CA CYS A 98 -0.96 16.24 6.21
C CYS A 98 -1.42 17.62 6.71
N LYS A 99 -2.64 17.71 7.25
CA LYS A 99 -3.07 18.93 7.97
C LYS A 99 -2.19 19.11 9.20
N THR A 100 -1.20 20.01 9.14
CA THR A 100 -0.43 20.41 10.32
C THR A 100 -1.12 21.58 11.02
N LYS A 101 -1.12 21.59 12.35
CA LYS A 101 -1.51 22.81 13.09
C LYS A 101 -0.49 23.91 12.76
N ARG A 102 -1.00 25.12 12.52
CA ARG A 102 -0.42 26.30 11.86
C ARG A 102 0.99 26.80 12.27
N TYR A 103 1.72 26.16 13.19
CA TYR A 103 2.91 26.76 13.82
C TYR A 103 4.15 25.87 13.99
N SER A 104 4.22 24.66 13.40
CA SER A 104 5.48 23.87 13.41
C SER A 104 6.18 23.91 12.05
N LYS A 105 7.51 24.12 12.03
CA LYS A 105 8.38 23.89 10.85
C LYS A 105 8.44 22.40 10.41
N SER A 106 7.69 21.54 11.09
CA SER A 106 7.50 20.14 10.73
C SER A 106 6.61 20.01 9.50
N TRP A 107 7.00 19.16 8.57
CA TRP A 107 6.20 18.79 7.40
C TRP A 107 5.83 17.32 7.47
N CYS A 108 4.67 17.00 6.91
CA CYS A 108 4.14 15.65 6.87
C CYS A 108 3.48 15.41 5.53
N PHE A 109 3.79 14.27 4.93
CA PHE A 109 3.18 13.79 3.70
C PHE A 109 2.57 12.43 3.94
N ARG A 110 1.31 12.27 3.52
CA ARG A 110 0.63 10.99 3.42
C ARG A 110 0.70 10.51 1.97
N ASN A 111 1.10 9.27 1.77
CA ASN A 111 1.06 8.63 0.46
C ASN A 111 0.24 7.35 0.56
N ILE A 112 -0.72 7.22 -0.34
CA ILE A 112 -1.53 6.02 -0.50
C ILE A 112 -0.97 5.25 -1.68
N TRP A 113 -0.81 3.95 -1.51
CA TRP A 113 -0.38 3.04 -2.56
C TRP A 113 -1.48 2.01 -2.79
N THR A 114 -1.95 1.89 -4.02
CA THR A 114 -3.09 1.01 -4.38
C THR A 114 -2.61 -0.09 -5.30
N GLU A 115 -3.21 -1.26 -5.18
CA GLU A 115 -2.91 -2.37 -6.07
C GLU A 115 -3.13 -2.02 -7.55
N GLU A 116 -2.37 -2.65 -8.42
CA GLU A 116 -2.51 -2.58 -9.87
C GLU A 116 -2.07 -3.92 -10.46
N PRO A 117 -2.47 -4.23 -11.70
CA PRO A 117 -1.89 -5.35 -12.42
C PRO A 117 -0.37 -5.21 -12.50
N CYS A 118 0.35 -6.30 -12.21
CA CYS A 118 1.80 -6.30 -12.29
C CYS A 118 2.27 -6.29 -13.75
N THR A 119 2.94 -5.22 -14.16
CA THR A 119 3.52 -5.05 -15.50
C THR A 119 5.05 -4.90 -15.48
N TRP A 120 5.66 -5.06 -14.31
CA TRP A 120 7.08 -4.80 -14.02
C TRP A 120 7.62 -5.70 -12.90
#